data_AF-A0A2P5YYA1-F1
#
_entry.id   AF-A0A2P5YYA1-F1
#
_cell.length_a   1.000
_cell.length_b   1.000
_cell.length_c   1.000
_cell.angle_alpha   90.00
_cell.angle_beta   90.00
_cell.angle_gamma   90.00
#
_symmetry.space_group_name_H-M   'P 1'
#
loop_
_entity.id
_entity.type
_entity.pdbx_description
1 polymer ?
#
loop_
_entity_poly.entity_id
_entity_poly.type
_entity_poly.pdbx_seq_one_letter_code
_entity_poly.pdbx_strand_id
1 'polypeptide(L)'
;MNVFSHDEKPEKLEQLSQALSQASASSSSSRRLKHQVFLSFRGEDTRLNFTAHLLKALKDKGLNVYFDEEALEKGEQLPQALSRAISASILSLIILSVDYASSKPCLAELADIMHCKDTQGHIVLPIFYHVDPSDVRNLGGSFETSFDEHESNRLHQVQEWKAAFAKVGKLKGWHIGGGKFDRPETEYIKDIVEYVTKKLMSTQFRSASEELVEINDKKKTILRLIDEDDNHLIGLCGWGGIYAKLSYLMLYVVQDLPRLLQLK
;
A
#
# COMPACT_ATOMS: atom_id res chain seq x y z
N MET A 1 -3.85 52.06 -42.41
CA MET A 1 -4.96 51.45 -41.63
C MET A 1 -4.34 50.48 -40.66
N ASN A 2 -4.63 50.69 -39.39
CA ASN A 2 -4.05 50.06 -38.20
C ASN A 2 -4.49 48.58 -38.03
N VAL A 3 -3.58 47.67 -37.66
CA VAL A 3 -3.33 47.08 -36.30
C VAL A 3 -4.51 46.18 -35.84
N PHE A 4 -4.36 44.87 -35.57
CA PHE A 4 -3.67 44.28 -34.42
C PHE A 4 -3.24 42.82 -34.65
N SER A 5 -2.00 42.52 -34.27
CA SER A 5 -1.52 41.22 -33.84
C SER A 5 -2.29 40.78 -32.60
N HIS A 6 -2.77 39.54 -32.56
CA HIS A 6 -2.92 38.86 -31.27
C HIS A 6 -1.62 38.12 -31.00
N ASP A 7 -0.71 38.83 -30.35
CA ASP A 7 0.31 38.25 -29.50
C ASP A 7 -0.39 37.39 -28.45
N GLU A 8 -0.42 36.07 -28.65
CA GLU A 8 -0.46 35.21 -27.48
C GLU A 8 0.84 35.45 -26.72
N LYS A 9 0.70 36.17 -25.60
CA LYS A 9 1.81 36.56 -24.73
C LYS A 9 2.69 35.34 -24.47
N PRO A 10 4.00 35.36 -24.77
CA PRO A 10 4.90 34.22 -24.57
C PRO A 10 4.87 33.70 -23.12
N GLU A 11 4.54 34.57 -22.17
CA GLU A 11 4.32 34.25 -20.76
C GLU A 11 3.18 33.22 -20.53
N LYS A 12 2.10 33.24 -21.32
CA LYS A 12 0.94 32.33 -21.15
C LYS A 12 1.28 30.91 -21.61
N LEU A 13 2.04 30.79 -22.71
CA LEU A 13 2.54 29.50 -23.23
C LEU A 13 3.63 28.90 -22.32
N GLU A 14 4.48 29.75 -21.73
CA GLU A 14 5.49 29.31 -20.76
C GLU A 14 4.85 28.84 -19.45
N GLN A 15 3.80 29.52 -18.98
CA GLN A 15 3.00 29.08 -17.83
C GLN A 15 2.29 27.74 -18.08
N LEU A 16 1.73 27.52 -19.28
CA LEU A 16 1.10 26.25 -19.66
C LEU A 16 2.14 25.11 -19.76
N SER A 17 3.32 25.39 -20.32
CA SER A 17 4.45 24.47 -20.38
C SER A 17 4.98 24.09 -18.99
N GLN A 18 5.09 25.08 -18.08
CA GLN A 18 5.46 24.85 -16.69
C GLN A 18 4.39 24.06 -15.94
N ALA A 19 3.10 24.33 -16.16
CA ALA A 19 2.00 23.57 -15.56
C ALA A 19 1.97 22.10 -16.04
N LEU A 20 2.22 21.84 -17.33
CA LEU A 20 2.31 20.50 -17.90
C LEU A 20 3.59 19.75 -17.45
N SER A 21 4.70 20.48 -17.32
CA SER A 21 5.95 19.94 -16.77
C SER A 21 5.82 19.64 -15.27
N GLN A 22 5.09 20.46 -14.51
CA GLN A 22 4.76 20.18 -13.11
C GLN A 22 3.75 19.03 -12.97
N ALA A 23 2.78 18.88 -13.87
CA ALA A 23 1.84 17.75 -13.91
C ALA A 23 2.54 16.42 -14.27
N SER A 24 3.51 16.46 -15.18
CA SER A 24 4.33 15.30 -15.55
C SER A 24 5.40 14.99 -14.51
N ALA A 25 6.00 15.99 -13.86
CA ALA A 25 6.90 15.81 -12.72
C ALA A 25 6.18 15.32 -11.45
N SER A 26 4.91 15.71 -11.23
CA SER A 26 4.10 15.21 -10.12
C SER A 26 3.59 13.79 -10.35
N SER A 27 3.25 13.41 -11.59
CA SER A 27 2.91 12.01 -11.93
C SER A 27 4.14 11.09 -12.05
N SER A 28 5.32 11.66 -12.35
CA SER A 28 6.61 10.96 -12.36
C SER A 28 7.41 11.10 -11.06
N SER A 29 6.79 11.63 -9.99
CA SER A 29 7.39 11.79 -8.66
C SER A 29 7.65 10.44 -8.00
N SER A 30 8.53 9.63 -8.58
CA SER A 30 8.94 8.32 -8.12
C SER A 30 7.75 7.49 -7.63
N ARG A 31 7.20 6.63 -8.49
CA ARG A 31 6.66 5.35 -8.01
C ARG A 31 7.83 4.58 -7.38
N ARG A 32 8.34 5.06 -6.24
CA ARG A 32 9.25 4.32 -5.36
C ARG A 32 8.56 2.99 -5.21
N LEU A 33 9.29 1.91 -5.48
CA LEU A 33 8.78 0.55 -5.34
C LEU A 33 8.30 0.38 -3.89
N LYS A 34 7.05 0.76 -3.64
CA LYS A 34 6.40 0.58 -2.34
C LYS A 34 6.34 -0.92 -2.14
N HIS A 35 6.85 -1.39 -1.02
CA HIS A 35 6.58 -2.76 -0.62
C HIS A 35 5.05 -2.92 -0.53
N GLN A 36 4.53 -4.04 -1.00
CA GLN A 36 3.08 -4.27 -0.97
C GLN A 36 2.68 -4.92 0.34
N VAL A 37 3.56 -5.79 0.85
CA VAL A 37 3.34 -6.59 2.05
C VAL A 37 4.56 -6.47 2.96
N PHE A 38 4.33 -6.22 4.24
CA PHE A 38 5.32 -6.32 5.31
C PHE A 38 5.06 -7.61 6.12
N LEU A 39 6.09 -8.41 6.39
CA LEU A 39 6.00 -9.58 7.26
C LEU A 39 6.63 -9.29 8.63
N SER A 40 5.84 -9.43 9.69
CA SER A 40 6.32 -9.38 11.08
C SER A 40 6.13 -10.74 11.74
N PHE A 41 7.20 -11.27 12.33
CA PHE A 41 7.22 -12.64 12.87
C PHE A 41 8.36 -12.81 13.88
N ARG A 42 8.24 -13.82 14.74
CA ARG A 42 9.36 -14.27 15.57
C ARG A 42 10.25 -15.19 14.73
N GLY A 43 11.49 -14.77 14.50
CA GLY A 43 12.44 -15.50 13.66
C GLY A 43 12.72 -16.91 14.17
N GLU A 44 12.96 -17.03 15.46
CA GLU A 44 13.33 -18.27 16.14
C GLU A 44 12.21 -19.32 16.05
N ASP A 45 10.96 -18.88 16.01
CA ASP A 45 9.80 -19.76 15.98
C ASP A 45 9.47 -20.21 14.55
N THR A 46 9.51 -19.29 13.58
CA THR A 46 8.85 -19.50 12.29
C THR A 46 9.71 -19.25 11.04
N ARG A 47 10.94 -18.73 11.17
CA ARG A 47 11.77 -18.28 10.03
C ARG A 47 11.97 -19.38 8.97
N LEU A 48 12.33 -20.58 9.41
CA LEU A 48 12.74 -21.68 8.52
C LEU A 48 11.59 -22.61 8.12
N ASN A 49 10.37 -22.37 8.59
CA ASN A 49 9.21 -23.23 8.36
C ASN A 49 8.08 -22.44 7.66
N PHE A 50 6.95 -22.23 8.34
CA PHE A 50 5.78 -21.51 7.87
C PHE A 50 6.12 -20.16 7.21
N THR A 51 6.96 -19.32 7.82
CA THR A 51 7.28 -18.00 7.28
C THR A 51 8.08 -18.09 5.98
N ALA A 52 9.04 -19.01 5.88
CA ALA A 52 9.77 -19.25 4.63
C ALA A 52 8.83 -19.70 3.50
N HIS A 53 7.89 -20.59 3.79
CA HIS A 53 6.92 -21.08 2.81
C HIS A 53 5.93 -19.99 2.38
N LEU A 54 5.45 -19.18 3.32
CA LEU A 54 4.57 -18.05 3.04
C LEU A 54 5.29 -16.98 2.20
N LEU A 55 6.52 -16.62 2.57
CA LEU A 55 7.34 -15.66 1.82
C LEU A 55 7.55 -16.13 0.38
N LYS A 56 7.91 -17.41 0.18
CA LYS A 56 8.05 -18.00 -1.15
C LYS A 56 6.74 -17.91 -1.93
N ALA A 57 5.62 -18.31 -1.35
CA ALA A 57 4.33 -18.31 -2.03
C ALA A 57 3.86 -16.89 -2.43
N LEU A 58 4.11 -15.88 -1.59
CA LEU A 58 3.85 -14.47 -1.91
C LEU A 58 4.74 -13.98 -3.06
N LYS A 59 6.04 -14.32 -3.04
CA LYS A 59 7.00 -13.98 -4.12
C LYS A 59 6.65 -14.67 -5.44
N ASP A 60 6.24 -15.93 -5.39
CA ASP A 60 5.79 -16.70 -6.56
C ASP A 60 4.54 -16.08 -7.23
N LYS A 61 3.74 -15.29 -6.48
CA LYS A 61 2.65 -14.47 -7.01
C LYS A 61 3.07 -13.09 -7.53
N GLY A 62 4.37 -12.77 -7.51
CA GLY A 62 4.91 -11.49 -7.95
C GLY A 62 4.67 -10.35 -6.96
N LEU A 63 4.36 -10.64 -5.70
CA LEU A 63 4.17 -9.61 -4.68
C LEU A 63 5.54 -9.11 -4.18
N ASN A 64 5.67 -7.79 -4.07
CA ASN A 64 6.84 -7.17 -3.44
C ASN A 64 6.70 -7.23 -1.92
N VAL A 65 7.39 -8.17 -1.30
CA VAL A 65 7.33 -8.41 0.15
C VAL A 65 8.58 -7.85 0.81
N TYR A 66 8.38 -6.98 1.80
CA TYR A 66 9.42 -6.66 2.76
C TYR A 66 9.39 -7.73 3.86
N PHE A 67 10.54 -8.37 4.06
CA PHE A 67 10.75 -9.40 5.05
C PHE A 67 12.06 -9.08 5.74
N ASP A 68 12.04 -9.03 7.06
CA ASP A 68 13.23 -8.70 7.83
C ASP A 68 14.13 -9.95 7.98
N GLU A 69 15.19 -10.01 7.17
CA GLU A 69 16.21 -11.08 7.23
C GLU A 69 17.19 -10.89 8.40
N GLU A 70 17.44 -9.65 8.85
CA GLU A 70 18.68 -9.33 9.59
C GLU A 70 18.57 -8.25 10.69
N ALA A 71 17.46 -7.50 10.88
CA ALA A 71 17.47 -6.34 11.79
C ALA A 71 17.46 -6.66 13.30
N LEU A 72 17.55 -7.94 13.69
CA LEU A 72 17.42 -8.37 15.10
C LEU A 72 18.74 -8.58 15.85
N GLU A 73 19.91 -8.27 15.28
CA GLU A 73 21.18 -8.37 16.02
C GLU A 73 21.60 -7.09 16.77
N LYS A 74 20.99 -5.92 16.50
CA LYS A 74 21.39 -4.67 17.16
C LYS A 74 20.22 -4.05 17.90
N GLY A 75 20.22 -4.26 19.21
CA GLY A 75 19.26 -3.68 20.12
C GLY A 75 19.24 -2.14 20.08
N GLU A 76 18.12 -1.64 20.62
CA GLU A 76 17.78 -0.24 20.86
C GLU A 76 17.22 0.51 19.64
N GLN A 77 15.89 0.48 19.55
CA GLN A 77 15.01 1.13 18.57
C GLN A 77 14.91 0.42 17.23
N LEU A 78 13.68 0.34 16.73
CA LEU A 78 13.42 -0.05 15.35
C LEU A 78 14.28 0.84 14.45
N PRO A 79 15.13 0.29 13.56
CA PRO A 79 15.84 1.11 12.62
C PRO A 79 14.82 2.00 11.89
N GLN A 80 15.09 3.30 11.76
CA GLN A 80 14.17 4.24 11.09
C GLN A 80 13.75 3.74 9.68
N ALA A 81 14.58 2.92 9.05
CA ALA A 81 14.30 2.21 7.81
C ALA A 81 13.10 1.26 7.91
N LEU A 82 12.94 0.54 9.03
CA LEU A 82 11.87 -0.43 9.23
C LEU A 82 10.51 0.24 9.44
N SER A 83 10.46 1.31 10.24
CA SER A 83 9.24 2.12 10.41
C SER A 83 8.80 2.74 9.07
N ARG A 84 9.78 3.22 8.27
CA ARG A 84 9.52 3.67 6.89
C ARG A 84 9.03 2.53 5.99
N ALA A 85 9.55 1.32 6.13
CA ALA A 85 9.11 0.17 5.34
C ALA A 85 7.66 -0.22 5.70
N ILE A 86 7.29 -0.16 6.98
CA ILE A 86 5.93 -0.38 7.47
C ILE A 86 5.00 0.69 6.87
N SER A 87 5.32 1.97 7.03
CA SER A 87 4.49 3.07 6.47
C SER A 87 4.45 3.09 4.94
N ALA A 88 5.49 2.60 4.27
CA ALA A 88 5.51 2.48 2.81
C ALA A 88 4.74 1.26 2.30
N SER A 89 4.40 0.31 3.19
CA SER A 89 3.65 -0.89 2.84
C SER A 89 2.15 -0.63 2.79
N ILE A 90 1.42 -1.42 1.99
CA ILE A 90 -0.05 -1.33 1.93
C ILE A 90 -0.69 -2.18 3.06
N LEU A 91 -0.01 -3.28 3.40
CA LEU A 91 -0.51 -4.31 4.28
C LEU A 91 0.62 -4.95 5.10
N SER A 92 0.34 -5.32 6.35
CA SER A 92 1.19 -6.17 7.18
C SER A 92 0.52 -7.51 7.47
N LEU A 93 1.26 -8.61 7.29
CA LEU A 93 0.95 -9.92 7.86
C LEU A 93 1.76 -10.09 9.15
N ILE A 94 1.08 -10.42 10.24
CA ILE A 94 1.70 -10.58 11.56
C ILE A 94 1.54 -12.03 11.98
N ILE A 95 2.65 -12.76 12.08
CA ILE A 95 2.68 -14.17 12.46
C ILE A 95 2.95 -14.22 13.96
N LEU A 96 1.86 -14.30 14.73
CA LEU A 96 1.87 -14.36 16.19
C LEU A 96 2.11 -15.80 16.61
N SER A 97 3.32 -16.09 17.07
CA SER A 97 3.76 -17.39 17.59
C SER A 97 3.95 -17.35 19.11
N VAL A 98 4.23 -18.51 19.71
CA VAL A 98 4.28 -18.71 21.18
C VAL A 98 5.22 -17.75 21.90
N ASP A 99 6.38 -17.43 21.30
CA ASP A 99 7.40 -16.59 21.90
C ASP A 99 7.49 -15.21 21.24
N TYR A 100 6.48 -14.81 20.46
CA TYR A 100 6.46 -13.50 19.79
C TYR A 100 6.63 -12.34 20.79
N ALA A 101 5.91 -12.40 21.92
CA ALA A 101 5.94 -11.34 22.93
C ALA A 101 7.23 -11.32 23.76
N SER A 102 8.08 -12.34 23.68
CA SER A 102 9.40 -12.31 24.34
C SER A 102 10.37 -11.33 23.65
N SER A 103 10.16 -11.06 22.36
CA SER A 103 11.03 -10.23 21.54
C SER A 103 10.62 -8.75 21.57
N LYS A 104 11.46 -7.90 22.18
CA LYS A 104 11.23 -6.44 22.21
C LYS A 104 11.12 -5.84 20.80
N PRO A 105 11.97 -6.19 19.82
CA PRO A 105 11.79 -5.71 18.45
C PRO A 105 10.46 -6.11 17.84
N CYS A 106 10.00 -7.37 18.02
CA CYS A 106 8.70 -7.81 17.49
C CYS A 106 7.53 -7.03 18.10
N LEU A 107 7.63 -6.66 19.38
CA LEU A 107 6.64 -5.82 20.06
C LEU A 107 6.67 -4.35 19.58
N ALA A 108 7.87 -3.81 19.33
CA ALA A 108 8.03 -2.47 18.75
C ALA A 108 7.49 -2.40 17.31
N GLU A 109 7.80 -3.40 16.47
CA GLU A 109 7.22 -3.54 15.13
C GLU A 109 5.69 -3.55 15.17
N LEU A 110 5.13 -4.34 16.09
CA LEU A 110 3.68 -4.46 16.23
C LEU A 110 3.05 -3.11 16.62
N ALA A 111 3.65 -2.37 17.54
CA ALA A 111 3.18 -1.04 17.92
C ALA A 111 3.16 -0.08 16.72
N ASP A 112 4.24 -0.04 15.95
CA ASP A 112 4.35 0.78 14.73
C ASP A 112 3.32 0.39 13.66
N ILE A 113 3.12 -0.93 13.44
CA ILE A 113 2.11 -1.44 12.50
C ILE A 113 0.71 -1.01 12.93
N MET A 114 0.39 -1.15 14.22
CA MET A 114 -0.92 -0.76 14.75
C MET A 114 -1.12 0.75 14.73
N HIS A 115 -0.06 1.53 14.94
CA HIS A 115 -0.10 2.98 14.75
C HIS A 115 -0.41 3.35 13.28
N CYS A 116 0.28 2.74 12.31
CA CYS A 116 0.01 2.97 10.88
C CYS A 116 -1.42 2.53 10.49
N LYS A 117 -1.93 1.46 11.10
CA LYS A 117 -3.32 1.01 10.90
C LYS A 117 -4.32 2.09 11.30
N ASP A 118 -4.08 2.77 12.41
CA ASP A 118 -5.00 3.78 12.94
C ASP A 118 -4.87 5.13 12.24
N THR A 119 -3.67 5.49 11.78
CA THR A 119 -3.39 6.83 11.23
C THR A 119 -3.39 6.89 9.70
N GLN A 120 -3.05 5.79 9.02
CA GLN A 120 -2.81 5.76 7.57
C GLN A 120 -3.71 4.77 6.82
N GLY A 121 -4.64 4.09 7.51
CA GLY A 121 -5.50 3.08 6.91
C GLY A 121 -4.76 1.80 6.50
N HIS A 122 -3.58 1.56 7.09
CA HIS A 122 -2.76 0.37 6.84
C HIS A 122 -3.56 -0.91 7.12
N ILE A 123 -3.47 -1.90 6.24
CA ILE A 123 -4.22 -3.15 6.41
C ILE A 123 -3.41 -4.10 7.28
N VAL A 124 -4.01 -4.61 8.35
CA VAL A 124 -3.35 -5.54 9.27
C VAL A 124 -4.08 -6.87 9.29
N LEU A 125 -3.32 -7.95 9.05
CA LEU A 125 -3.81 -9.32 8.97
C LEU A 125 -3.02 -10.22 9.92
N PRO A 126 -3.56 -10.56 11.10
CA PRO A 126 -2.90 -11.50 12.00
C PRO A 126 -3.05 -12.96 11.54
N ILE A 127 -2.01 -13.73 11.81
CA ILE A 127 -1.95 -15.19 11.70
C ILE A 127 -1.56 -15.68 13.09
N PHE A 128 -2.49 -16.32 13.78
CA PHE A 128 -2.29 -16.94 15.09
C PHE A 128 -1.70 -18.33 14.86
N TYR A 129 -0.38 -18.44 14.98
CA TYR A 129 0.39 -19.64 14.66
C TYR A 129 0.71 -20.43 15.93
N HIS A 130 0.01 -21.55 16.12
CA HIS A 130 0.09 -22.42 17.30
C HIS A 130 -0.17 -21.69 18.63
N VAL A 131 -1.03 -20.66 18.59
CA VAL A 131 -1.44 -19.87 19.77
C VAL A 131 -2.94 -19.59 19.72
N ASP A 132 -3.59 -19.55 20.88
CA ASP A 132 -5.00 -19.19 20.96
C ASP A 132 -5.16 -17.67 20.75
N PRO A 133 -6.00 -17.21 19.80
CA PRO A 133 -6.31 -15.79 19.65
C PRO A 133 -6.81 -15.11 20.93
N SER A 134 -7.45 -15.87 21.82
CA SER A 134 -7.93 -15.42 23.13
C SER A 134 -6.77 -15.05 24.05
N ASP A 135 -5.68 -15.83 24.03
CA ASP A 135 -4.47 -15.54 24.80
C ASP A 135 -3.80 -14.27 24.28
N VAL A 136 -3.77 -14.05 22.96
CA VAL A 136 -3.28 -12.79 22.38
C VAL A 136 -4.14 -11.60 22.83
N ARG A 137 -5.46 -11.72 22.73
CA ARG A 137 -6.40 -10.64 23.08
C ARG A 137 -6.34 -10.25 24.55
N ASN A 138 -6.16 -11.24 25.42
CA ASN A 138 -6.23 -11.08 26.87
C ASN A 138 -4.85 -11.08 27.54
N LEU A 139 -3.76 -11.16 26.75
CA LEU A 139 -2.39 -11.28 27.24
C LEU A 139 -2.19 -12.52 28.15
N GLY A 140 -2.88 -13.62 27.84
CA GLY A 140 -2.82 -14.88 28.58
C GLY A 140 -1.74 -15.84 28.05
N GLY A 141 -1.69 -17.05 28.62
CA GLY A 141 -0.76 -18.09 28.20
C GLY A 141 0.71 -17.70 28.38
N SER A 142 1.56 -18.03 27.40
CA SER A 142 2.99 -17.65 27.42
C SER A 142 3.23 -16.14 27.34
N PHE A 143 2.26 -15.38 26.85
CA PHE A 143 2.38 -13.93 26.70
C PHE A 143 2.34 -13.21 28.04
N GLU A 144 1.59 -13.72 29.02
CA GLU A 144 1.53 -13.14 30.37
C GLU A 144 2.94 -13.07 30.98
N THR A 145 3.63 -14.21 31.01
CA THR A 145 5.01 -14.30 31.51
C THR A 145 5.96 -13.41 30.73
N SER A 146 5.85 -13.37 29.39
CA SER A 146 6.68 -12.50 28.55
C SER A 146 6.51 -11.02 28.91
N PHE A 147 5.27 -10.58 29.14
CA PHE A 147 4.99 -9.20 29.51
C PHE A 147 5.42 -8.86 30.94
N ASP A 148 5.27 -9.78 31.89
CA ASP A 148 5.74 -9.60 33.27
C ASP A 148 7.27 -9.42 33.35
N GLU A 149 8.01 -10.16 32.52
CA GLU A 149 9.46 -9.99 32.38
C GLU A 149 9.82 -8.60 31.82
N HIS A 150 9.09 -8.08 30.83
CA HIS A 150 9.33 -6.74 30.30
C HIS A 150 9.01 -5.64 31.31
N GLU A 151 7.96 -5.79 32.13
CA GLU A 151 7.61 -4.85 33.21
C GLU A 151 8.68 -4.84 34.31
N SER A 152 9.20 -6.01 34.67
CA SER A 152 10.29 -6.15 35.64
C SER A 152 11.56 -5.43 35.18
N ASN A 153 11.80 -5.38 33.88
CA ASN A 153 12.89 -4.64 33.24
C ASN A 153 12.64 -3.12 33.12
N ARG A 154 11.53 -2.60 33.68
CA ARG A 154 11.13 -1.18 33.72
C ARG A 154 11.12 -0.48 32.35
N LEU A 155 10.69 -1.19 31.32
CA LEU A 155 10.58 -0.63 29.98
C LEU A 155 9.34 0.27 29.90
N HIS A 156 9.53 1.56 29.62
CA HIS A 156 8.44 2.55 29.57
C HIS A 156 7.39 2.25 28.48
N GLN A 157 7.74 1.45 27.47
CA GLN A 157 6.90 1.14 26.30
C GLN A 157 5.96 -0.06 26.52
N VAL A 158 6.03 -0.76 27.66
CA VAL A 158 5.28 -2.01 27.85
C VAL A 158 3.77 -1.82 27.76
N GLN A 159 3.25 -0.70 28.27
CA GLN A 159 1.82 -0.41 28.19
C GLN A 159 1.35 -0.20 26.75
N GLU A 160 2.18 0.44 25.91
CA GLU A 160 1.91 0.59 24.49
C GLU A 160 1.93 -0.76 23.77
N TRP A 161 2.91 -1.61 24.07
CA TRP A 161 2.99 -2.96 23.52
C TRP A 161 1.81 -3.83 23.93
N LYS A 162 1.41 -3.83 25.21
CA LYS A 162 0.22 -4.53 25.71
C LYS A 162 -1.04 -4.07 24.99
N ALA A 163 -1.20 -2.76 24.79
CA ALA A 163 -2.33 -2.20 24.07
C ALA A 163 -2.35 -2.62 22.59
N ALA A 164 -1.20 -2.56 21.90
CA ALA A 164 -1.07 -3.00 20.51
C ALA A 164 -1.35 -4.50 20.36
N PHE A 165 -0.84 -5.32 21.27
CA PHE A 165 -1.01 -6.78 21.30
C PHE A 165 -2.48 -7.18 21.53
N ALA A 166 -3.12 -6.58 22.53
CA ALA A 166 -4.55 -6.80 22.78
C ALA A 166 -5.42 -6.33 21.59
N LYS A 167 -4.99 -5.28 20.88
CA LYS A 167 -5.71 -4.74 19.71
C LYS A 167 -5.56 -5.62 18.48
N VAL A 168 -4.36 -6.14 18.19
CA VAL A 168 -4.16 -7.09 17.08
C VAL A 168 -4.92 -8.39 17.33
N GLY A 169 -5.00 -8.87 18.58
CA GLY A 169 -5.78 -10.05 18.96
C GLY A 169 -7.29 -9.92 18.74
N LYS A 170 -7.82 -8.70 18.55
CA LYS A 170 -9.23 -8.45 18.21
C LYS A 170 -9.49 -8.45 16.70
N LEU A 171 -8.44 -8.43 15.87
CA LEU A 171 -8.60 -8.41 14.42
C LEU A 171 -8.94 -9.80 13.89
N LYS A 172 -9.70 -9.84 12.79
CA LYS A 172 -9.97 -11.08 12.08
C LYS A 172 -8.70 -11.54 11.38
N GLY A 173 -8.38 -12.83 11.52
CA GLY A 173 -7.17 -13.43 10.98
C GLY A 173 -7.32 -14.93 10.78
N TRP A 174 -6.21 -15.59 10.52
CA TRP A 174 -6.15 -17.06 10.42
C TRP A 174 -5.65 -17.64 11.73
N HIS A 175 -6.33 -18.66 12.22
CA HIS A 175 -5.86 -19.45 13.36
C HIS A 175 -5.38 -20.81 12.83
N ILE A 176 -4.10 -21.09 13.08
CA ILE A 176 -3.41 -22.33 12.73
C ILE A 176 -3.10 -23.03 14.06
N GLY A 177 -3.95 -23.97 14.45
CA GLY A 177 -3.84 -24.65 15.73
C GLY A 177 -2.76 -25.74 15.74
N GLY A 178 -2.52 -26.41 14.60
CA GLY A 178 -1.55 -27.51 14.49
C GLY A 178 -2.03 -28.84 15.08
N GLY A 179 -3.31 -28.95 15.40
CA GLY A 179 -3.91 -30.19 15.91
C GLY A 179 -4.17 -31.23 14.82
N LYS A 180 -4.43 -32.49 15.21
CA LYS A 180 -4.73 -33.60 14.29
C LYS A 180 -5.91 -33.34 13.34
N PHE A 181 -6.86 -32.50 13.75
CA PHE A 181 -8.05 -32.13 12.98
C PHE A 181 -7.89 -30.79 12.26
N ASP A 182 -6.73 -30.17 12.38
CA ASP A 182 -6.42 -28.95 11.64
C ASP A 182 -6.09 -29.28 10.19
N ARG A 183 -6.27 -28.30 9.31
CA ARG A 183 -5.89 -28.45 7.90
C ARG A 183 -4.38 -28.21 7.72
N PRO A 184 -3.79 -28.71 6.63
CA PRO A 184 -2.38 -28.48 6.33
C PRO A 184 -2.02 -26.99 6.23
N GLU A 185 -0.83 -26.60 6.71
CA GLU A 185 -0.31 -25.24 6.59
C GLU A 185 -0.27 -24.74 5.13
N THR A 186 -0.07 -25.64 4.17
CA THR A 186 -0.07 -25.32 2.74
C THR A 186 -1.41 -24.78 2.24
N GLU A 187 -2.52 -25.26 2.79
CA GLU A 187 -3.86 -24.74 2.49
C GLU A 187 -4.05 -23.34 3.10
N TYR A 188 -3.56 -23.12 4.32
CA TYR A 188 -3.54 -21.78 4.92
C TYR A 188 -2.75 -20.79 4.07
N ILE A 189 -1.53 -21.16 3.66
CA ILE A 189 -0.67 -20.30 2.84
C ILE A 189 -1.37 -19.96 1.52
N LYS A 190 -1.99 -20.95 0.86
CA LYS A 190 -2.75 -20.72 -0.39
C LYS A 190 -3.86 -19.68 -0.18
N ASP A 191 -4.67 -19.84 0.86
CA ASP A 191 -5.78 -18.92 1.16
C ASP A 191 -5.29 -17.52 1.51
N ILE A 192 -4.24 -17.42 2.33
CA ILE A 192 -3.64 -16.13 2.73
C ILE A 192 -3.14 -15.40 1.49
N VAL A 193 -2.40 -16.10 0.62
CA VAL A 193 -1.82 -15.52 -0.61
C VAL A 193 -2.92 -15.06 -1.56
N GLU A 194 -3.97 -15.86 -1.75
CA GLU A 194 -5.12 -15.49 -2.58
C GLU A 194 -5.86 -14.27 -2.02
N TYR A 195 -6.11 -14.26 -0.71
CA TYR A 195 -6.74 -13.14 -0.02
C TYR A 195 -5.92 -11.85 -0.18
N VAL A 196 -4.62 -11.91 0.10
CA VAL A 196 -3.71 -10.76 0.01
C VAL A 196 -3.66 -10.24 -1.43
N THR A 197 -3.53 -11.13 -2.42
CA THR A 197 -3.52 -10.75 -3.83
C THR A 197 -4.80 -10.00 -4.21
N LYS A 198 -5.97 -10.56 -3.86
CA LYS A 198 -7.27 -9.93 -4.14
C LYS A 198 -7.43 -8.59 -3.41
N LYS A 199 -6.97 -8.52 -2.16
CA LYS A 199 -7.02 -7.30 -1.35
C LYS A 199 -6.19 -6.20 -1.97
N LEU A 200 -4.95 -6.49 -2.37
CA LEU A 200 -4.06 -5.54 -3.04
C LEU A 200 -4.62 -5.06 -4.38
N MET A 201 -5.15 -5.96 -5.21
CA MET A 201 -5.82 -5.58 -6.46
C MET A 201 -6.98 -4.62 -6.19
N SER A 202 -7.85 -4.93 -5.22
CA SER A 202 -8.98 -4.06 -4.89
C SER A 202 -8.56 -2.67 -4.41
N THR A 203 -7.48 -2.58 -3.64
CA THR A 203 -6.92 -1.29 -3.19
C THR A 203 -6.35 -0.50 -4.36
N GLN A 204 -5.63 -1.15 -5.28
CA GLN A 204 -5.06 -0.50 -6.48
C GLN A 204 -6.15 0.04 -7.42
N PHE A 205 -7.24 -0.71 -7.61
CA PHE A 205 -8.37 -0.22 -8.43
C PHE A 205 -9.06 1.00 -7.80
N ARG A 206 -9.18 1.05 -6.46
CA ARG A 206 -9.72 2.21 -5.77
C ARG A 206 -8.83 3.45 -5.95
N SER A 207 -7.52 3.31 -5.73
CA SER A 207 -6.60 4.42 -5.93
C SER A 207 -6.57 4.91 -7.39
N ALA A 208 -6.65 4.01 -8.36
CA ALA A 208 -6.70 4.39 -9.78
C ALA A 208 -8.01 5.13 -10.12
N SER A 209 -9.14 4.76 -9.50
CA SER A 209 -10.41 5.46 -9.71
C SER A 209 -10.41 6.86 -9.10
N GLU A 210 -9.80 7.04 -7.93
CA GLU A 210 -9.65 8.35 -7.27
C GLU A 210 -8.73 9.27 -8.10
N GLU A 211 -7.62 8.72 -8.62
CA GLU A 211 -6.71 9.45 -9.52
C GLU A 211 -7.41 9.85 -10.83
N LEU A 212 -8.24 8.98 -11.41
CA LEU A 212 -9.03 9.31 -12.61
C LEU A 212 -10.10 10.37 -12.35
N VAL A 213 -10.70 10.40 -11.16
CA VAL A 213 -11.64 11.46 -10.75
C VAL A 213 -10.90 12.79 -10.66
N GLU A 214 -9.72 12.82 -10.03
CA GLU A 214 -8.89 14.04 -9.97
C GLU A 214 -8.45 14.52 -11.37
N ILE A 215 -8.09 13.60 -12.27
CA ILE A 215 -7.75 13.94 -13.66
C ILE A 215 -8.99 14.49 -14.38
N ASN A 216 -10.17 13.92 -14.16
CA ASN A 216 -11.41 14.38 -14.77
C ASN A 216 -11.84 15.76 -14.26
N ASP A 217 -11.61 16.06 -12.99
CA ASP A 217 -11.87 17.37 -12.41
C ASP A 217 -10.87 18.42 -12.94
N LYS A 218 -9.59 18.06 -13.09
CA LYS A 218 -8.59 18.91 -13.78
C LYS A 218 -8.97 19.15 -15.24
N LYS A 219 -9.44 18.12 -15.96
CA LYS A 219 -9.96 18.24 -17.33
C LYS A 219 -11.16 19.20 -17.40
N LYS A 220 -12.12 19.11 -16.48
CA LYS A 220 -13.27 20.02 -16.40
C LYS A 220 -12.84 21.47 -16.15
N THR A 221 -11.84 21.68 -15.29
CA THR A 221 -11.27 23.01 -15.05
C THR A 221 -10.63 23.57 -16.32
N ILE A 222 -9.85 22.76 -17.04
CA ILE A 222 -9.27 23.16 -18.34
C ILE A 222 -10.37 23.46 -19.36
N LEU A 223 -11.41 22.63 -19.45
CA LEU A 223 -12.54 22.86 -20.35
C LEU A 223 -13.29 24.16 -20.05
N ARG A 224 -13.45 24.53 -18.76
CA ARG A 224 -14.03 25.83 -18.37
C ARG A 224 -13.15 27.01 -18.79
N LEU A 225 -11.84 26.89 -18.66
CA LEU A 225 -10.89 27.92 -19.10
C LEU A 225 -10.88 28.10 -20.63
N ILE A 226 -11.26 27.05 -21.39
CA ILE A 226 -11.42 27.10 -22.84
C ILE A 226 -12.76 27.73 -23.23
N ASP A 227 -13.82 27.48 -22.48
CA ASP A 227 -15.17 28.01 -22.72
C ASP A 227 -15.28 29.53 -22.42
N GLU A 228 -14.32 30.08 -21.68
CA GLU A 228 -14.22 31.53 -21.39
C GLU A 228 -13.50 32.34 -22.49
N ASP A 229 -12.74 31.68 -23.37
CA ASP A 229 -11.98 32.31 -24.47
C ASP A 229 -12.56 31.81 -25.81
N ASP A 230 -13.62 32.46 -26.29
CA ASP A 230 -14.19 32.22 -27.63
C ASP A 230 -13.10 32.44 -28.69
N ASN A 231 -12.54 31.34 -29.20
CA ASN A 231 -11.74 31.15 -30.42
C ASN A 231 -10.32 30.59 -30.22
N HIS A 232 -10.13 29.37 -29.71
CA HIS A 232 -8.88 28.64 -29.99
C HIS A 232 -9.09 27.14 -30.25
N LEU A 233 -8.65 26.70 -31.44
CA LEU A 233 -8.56 25.29 -31.83
C LEU A 233 -7.25 24.70 -31.24
N ILE A 234 -7.36 23.84 -30.23
CA ILE A 234 -6.18 23.22 -29.61
C ILE A 234 -5.91 21.84 -30.26
N GLY A 235 -4.87 21.76 -31.07
CA GLY A 235 -4.34 20.49 -31.58
C GLY A 235 -3.37 19.86 -30.58
N LEU A 236 -3.74 18.72 -29.99
CA LEU A 236 -2.81 17.93 -29.17
C LEU A 236 -1.98 17.01 -30.08
N CYS A 237 -0.71 17.34 -30.28
CA CYS A 237 0.25 16.47 -30.97
C CYS A 237 1.33 16.03 -29.98
N GLY A 238 1.34 14.75 -29.61
CA GLY A 238 2.39 14.14 -28.80
C GLY A 238 3.34 13.32 -29.67
N TRP A 239 4.65 13.49 -29.49
CA TRP A 239 5.65 12.60 -30.10
C TRP A 239 5.62 11.21 -29.42
N GLY A 240 5.49 10.18 -30.25
CA GLY A 240 5.23 8.80 -29.82
C GLY A 240 6.42 8.12 -29.14
N GLY A 241 6.11 7.33 -28.10
CA GLY A 241 7.00 6.37 -27.45
C GLY A 241 6.26 5.11 -26.95
N ILE A 242 6.56 4.00 -27.64
CA ILE A 242 6.55 2.56 -27.26
C ILE A 242 5.24 1.83 -26.85
N TYR A 243 4.12 2.46 -26.51
CA TYR A 243 2.85 1.72 -26.29
C TYR A 243 1.84 1.84 -27.45
N ALA A 244 2.27 1.47 -28.66
CA ALA A 244 1.52 1.64 -29.90
C ALA A 244 0.32 0.69 -30.13
N LYS A 245 -0.40 0.23 -29.09
CA LYS A 245 -1.52 -0.72 -29.29
C LYS A 245 -2.85 -0.42 -28.60
N LEU A 246 -3.00 0.69 -27.87
CA LEU A 246 -4.30 1.07 -27.26
C LEU A 246 -4.75 2.52 -27.52
N SER A 247 -4.07 3.26 -28.40
CA SER A 247 -4.40 4.65 -28.73
C SER A 247 -5.32 4.84 -29.94
N TYR A 248 -5.71 3.76 -30.64
CA TYR A 248 -6.53 3.89 -31.86
C TYR A 248 -8.05 4.02 -31.65
N LEU A 249 -8.56 3.85 -30.43
CA LEU A 249 -10.02 3.90 -30.19
C LEU A 249 -10.55 5.29 -29.80
N MET A 250 -9.67 6.27 -29.55
CA MET A 250 -10.09 7.64 -29.22
C MET A 250 -9.84 8.65 -30.36
N LEU A 251 -9.83 8.20 -31.62
CA LEU A 251 -9.83 9.10 -32.78
C LEU A 251 -11.13 9.03 -33.60
N TYR A 252 -11.86 7.92 -33.51
CA TYR A 252 -13.07 7.71 -34.33
C TYR A 252 -14.30 8.50 -33.86
N VAL A 253 -14.33 8.99 -32.61
CA VAL A 253 -15.51 9.70 -32.09
C VAL A 253 -15.50 11.20 -32.42
N VAL A 254 -14.34 11.78 -32.79
CA VAL A 254 -14.22 13.23 -33.00
C VAL A 254 -14.27 13.64 -34.47
N GLN A 255 -13.99 12.75 -35.43
CA GLN A 255 -14.01 13.11 -36.85
C GLN A 255 -15.39 13.02 -37.53
N ASP A 256 -16.37 12.30 -36.98
CA ASP A 256 -17.69 12.16 -37.60
C ASP A 256 -18.80 13.04 -36.99
N LEU A 257 -18.52 13.78 -35.91
CA LEU A 257 -19.52 14.70 -35.35
C LEU A 257 -19.84 15.92 -36.25
N PRO A 258 -18.93 16.46 -37.10
CA PRO A 258 -19.29 17.56 -37.99
C PRO A 258 -20.11 17.14 -39.21
N ARG A 259 -20.17 15.84 -39.57
CA ARG A 259 -20.92 15.36 -40.74
C ARG A 259 -22.34 14.89 -40.44
N LEU A 260 -22.71 14.69 -39.18
CA LEU A 260 -24.08 14.32 -38.78
C LEU A 260 -24.98 15.50 -38.39
N LEU A 261 -24.46 16.74 -38.37
CA LEU A 261 -25.23 17.95 -38.07
C LEU A 261 -25.59 18.79 -39.32
N GLN A 262 -25.40 18.28 -40.54
CA GLN A 262 -25.86 18.93 -41.80
C GLN A 262 -26.90 18.11 -42.59
N LEU A 263 -27.62 17.18 -41.94
CA LEU A 263 -28.86 16.62 -42.49
C LEU A 263 -30.04 16.97 -41.56
N LYS A 264 -30.42 18.25 -41.58
CA LYS A 264 -31.80 18.70 -41.46
C LYS A 264 -31.96 20.02 -42.20
#